data_AF-A0A9D5QTM1-F1
#
_entry.id   AF-A0A9D5QTM1-F1
#
_cell.length_a   1.000
_cell.length_b   1.000
_cell.length_c   1.000
_cell.angle_alpha   90.00
_cell.angle_beta   90.00
_cell.angle_gamma   90.00
#
_symmetry.space_group_name_H-M   'P 1'
#
loop_
_entity.id
_entity.type
_entity.pdbx_description
1 polymer ?
#
loop_
_entity_poly.entity_id
_entity_poly.type
_entity_poly.pdbx_seq_one_letter_code
_entity_poly.pdbx_strand_id
1 'polypeptide(L)'
;MNAIFHLPQRIFRFYADGFRSMTIGRKLWTIIIIKLVVIFGILKLFFFPDLLASRYDNDRDRAEAVREALTARSDGAAAARVTATADK
;
A
#
# COMPACT_ATOMS: atom_id res chain seq x y z
N MET A 1 -35.76 20.44 10.13
CA MET A 1 -34.29 20.54 10.02
C MET A 1 -33.69 19.32 9.28
N ASN A 2 -34.22 18.90 8.12
CA ASN A 2 -33.69 17.72 7.39
C ASN A 2 -33.23 18.01 5.95
N ALA A 3 -33.40 19.24 5.43
CA ALA A 3 -33.12 19.57 4.03
C ALA A 3 -31.65 19.36 3.58
N ILE A 4 -30.70 19.43 4.52
CA ILE A 4 -29.26 19.40 4.24
C ILE A 4 -28.80 17.99 3.85
N PHE A 5 -29.37 16.93 4.46
CA PHE A 5 -28.96 15.55 4.23
C PHE A 5 -29.41 14.99 2.87
N HIS A 6 -30.34 15.65 2.17
CA HIS A 6 -30.86 15.22 0.87
C HIS A 6 -30.09 15.79 -0.34
N LEU A 7 -29.34 16.88 -0.13
CA LEU A 7 -28.50 17.50 -1.17
C LEU A 7 -27.40 16.56 -1.70
N PRO A 8 -26.59 15.87 -0.87
CA PRO A 8 -25.56 14.99 -1.38
C PRO A 8 -26.14 13.81 -2.16
N GLN A 9 -27.29 13.28 -1.74
CA GLN A 9 -27.97 12.20 -2.46
C GLN A 9 -28.45 12.66 -3.85
N ARG A 10 -28.91 13.90 -3.97
CA ARG A 10 -29.36 14.48 -5.25
C ARG A 10 -28.19 14.71 -6.20
N ILE A 11 -27.08 15.25 -5.69
CA ILE A 11 -25.85 15.49 -6.46
C ILE A 11 -25.23 14.16 -6.93
N PHE A 12 -25.14 13.19 -6.02
CA PHE A 12 -24.65 11.85 -6.35
C PHE A 12 -25.51 11.19 -7.43
N ARG A 13 -26.85 11.24 -7.30
CA ARG A 13 -27.75 10.65 -8.29
C ARG A 13 -27.67 11.37 -9.63
N PHE A 14 -27.55 12.70 -9.67
CA PHE A 14 -27.38 13.44 -10.92
C PHE A 14 -26.05 13.11 -11.62
N TYR A 15 -24.96 12.96 -10.86
CA TYR A 15 -23.66 12.55 -11.38
C TYR A 15 -23.70 11.10 -11.88
N ALA A 16 -24.26 10.18 -11.10
CA ALA A 16 -24.41 8.77 -11.47
C ALA A 16 -25.35 8.59 -12.68
N ASP A 17 -26.45 9.33 -12.75
CA ASP A 17 -27.40 9.28 -13.87
C ASP A 17 -26.84 9.94 -15.13
N GLY A 18 -26.13 11.07 -15.02
CA GLY A 18 -25.44 11.69 -16.16
C GLY A 18 -24.29 10.83 -16.69
N PHE A 19 -23.57 10.17 -15.80
CA PHE A 19 -22.51 9.23 -16.17
C PHE A 19 -23.06 7.96 -16.82
N ARG A 20 -24.20 7.47 -16.32
CA ARG A 20 -24.85 6.27 -16.82
C ARG A 20 -25.69 6.51 -18.07
N SER A 21 -26.25 7.70 -18.29
CA SER A 21 -27.04 8.01 -19.49
C SER A 21 -26.15 8.18 -20.74
N MET A 22 -24.88 8.54 -20.56
CA MET A 22 -23.92 8.68 -21.67
C MET A 22 -23.23 7.35 -22.02
N THR A 23 -23.47 6.85 -23.24
CA THR A 23 -22.72 5.73 -23.83
C THR A 23 -21.21 6.00 -23.89
N ILE A 24 -20.81 7.26 -24.04
CA ILE A 24 -19.41 7.69 -24.07
C ILE A 24 -18.78 7.67 -22.67
N GLY A 25 -19.52 8.10 -21.63
CA GLY A 25 -19.04 8.11 -20.25
C GLY A 25 -18.70 6.71 -19.74
N ARG A 26 -19.57 5.73 -20.01
CA ARG A 26 -19.31 4.31 -19.68
C ARG A 26 -18.03 3.78 -20.36
N LYS A 27 -17.86 4.05 -21.66
CA LYS A 27 -16.65 3.65 -22.40
C LYS A 27 -15.40 4.28 -21.82
N LEU A 28 -15.45 5.58 -21.51
CA LEU A 28 -14.32 6.31 -20.95
C LEU A 28 -13.93 5.78 -19.57
N TRP A 29 -14.92 5.45 -18.73
CA TRP A 29 -14.68 4.82 -17.43
C TRP A 29 -14.01 3.46 -17.56
N THR A 30 -14.48 2.63 -18.49
CA THR A 30 -13.87 1.33 -18.78
C THR A 30 -12.41 1.52 -19.21
N ILE A 31 -12.11 2.51 -20.05
CA ILE A 31 -10.73 2.83 -20.44
C ILE A 31 -9.90 3.25 -19.23
N ILE A 32 -10.43 4.09 -18.33
CA ILE A 32 -9.74 4.51 -17.11
C ILE A 32 -9.45 3.31 -16.21
N ILE A 33 -10.43 2.42 -16.00
CA ILE A 33 -10.23 1.18 -15.22
C ILE A 33 -9.15 0.31 -15.84
N ILE A 34 -9.22 0.07 -17.15
CA ILE A 34 -8.20 -0.74 -17.85
C ILE A 34 -6.83 -0.11 -17.67
N LYS A 35 -6.70 1.21 -17.86
CA LYS A 35 -5.44 1.93 -17.63
C LYS A 35 -4.95 1.77 -16.19
N LEU A 36 -5.84 1.90 -15.20
CA LEU A 36 -5.47 1.74 -13.79
C LEU A 36 -5.00 0.32 -13.49
N VAL A 37 -5.67 -0.71 -14.02
CA VAL A 37 -5.25 -2.11 -13.88
C VAL A 37 -3.92 -2.36 -14.57
N VAL A 38 -3.71 -1.84 -15.77
CA VAL A 38 -2.46 -1.99 -16.53
C VAL A 38 -1.31 -1.26 -15.85
N ILE A 39 -1.50 0.00 -15.45
CA ILE A 39 -0.47 0.78 -14.74
C ILE A 39 -0.17 0.14 -13.39
N PHE A 40 -1.18 -0.27 -12.62
CA PHE A 40 -0.98 -0.95 -11.35
C PHE A 40 -0.30 -2.32 -11.53
N GLY A 41 -0.66 -3.07 -12.57
CA GLY A 41 -0.04 -4.36 -12.89
C GLY A 41 1.42 -4.21 -13.31
N ILE A 42 1.73 -3.30 -14.22
CA ILE A 42 3.09 -3.02 -14.67
C ILE A 42 3.91 -2.41 -13.53
N LEU A 43 3.39 -1.40 -12.83
CA LEU A 43 4.09 -0.81 -11.68
C LEU A 43 4.32 -1.86 -10.60
N LYS A 44 3.33 -2.70 -10.28
CA LYS A 44 3.52 -3.79 -9.30
C LYS A 44 4.53 -4.82 -9.80
N LEU A 45 4.54 -5.19 -11.07
CA LEU A 45 5.49 -6.18 -11.59
C LEU A 45 6.90 -5.62 -11.76
N PHE A 46 7.05 -4.35 -12.16
CA PHE A 46 8.35 -3.70 -12.42
C PHE A 46 8.93 -2.94 -11.22
N PHE A 47 8.10 -2.40 -10.31
CA PHE A 47 8.55 -1.78 -9.05
C PHE A 47 8.46 -2.72 -7.84
N PHE A 48 7.71 -3.84 -7.93
CA PHE A 48 7.84 -4.97 -7.00
C PHE A 48 8.21 -6.28 -7.73
N PRO A 49 9.26 -6.32 -8.56
CA PRO A 49 9.84 -7.58 -9.00
C PRO A 49 10.49 -8.19 -7.77
N ASP A 50 9.81 -9.14 -7.18
CA ASP A 50 10.34 -10.06 -6.19
C ASP A 50 11.38 -9.49 -5.20
N LEU A 51 11.04 -8.36 -4.56
CA LEU A 51 11.85 -7.79 -3.47
C LEU A 51 11.98 -8.79 -2.27
N LEU A 52 11.28 -9.93 -2.35
CA LEU A 52 11.35 -11.06 -1.41
C LEU A 52 12.13 -12.26 -1.96
N ALA A 53 11.97 -12.71 -3.21
CA ALA A 53 12.64 -13.93 -3.69
C ALA A 53 14.02 -13.72 -4.33
N SER A 54 14.58 -12.50 -4.36
CA SER A 54 15.94 -12.34 -4.91
C SER A 54 17.05 -13.04 -4.07
N ARG A 55 16.78 -13.58 -2.87
CA ARG A 55 17.79 -14.32 -2.07
C ARG A 55 17.30 -15.53 -1.26
N TYR A 56 16.01 -15.78 -1.08
CA TYR A 56 15.51 -16.91 -0.28
C TYR A 56 14.19 -17.46 -0.85
N ASP A 57 14.13 -18.79 -1.03
CA ASP A 57 12.95 -19.53 -1.55
C ASP A 57 11.76 -19.59 -0.56
N ASN A 58 11.98 -19.23 0.71
CA ASN A 58 11.01 -19.40 1.78
C ASN A 58 10.96 -18.16 2.68
N ASP A 59 9.79 -17.52 2.76
CA ASP A 59 9.55 -16.31 3.58
C ASP A 59 9.85 -16.53 5.08
N ARG A 60 9.73 -17.77 5.56
CA ARG A 60 10.02 -18.13 6.96
C ARG A 60 11.50 -17.97 7.31
N ASP A 61 12.39 -18.44 6.45
CA ASP A 61 13.84 -18.43 6.71
C ASP A 61 14.39 -16.99 6.64
N ARG A 62 13.81 -16.15 5.77
CA ARG A 62 14.15 -14.72 5.72
C ARG A 62 13.72 -13.97 6.98
N ALA A 63 12.53 -14.27 7.50
CA ALA A 63 12.03 -13.63 8.72
C ALA A 63 12.87 -14.01 9.95
N GLU A 64 13.39 -15.24 9.98
CA GLU A 64 14.25 -15.73 11.06
C GLU A 64 15.62 -15.05 11.05
N ALA A 65 16.28 -14.97 9.89
CA ALA A 65 17.57 -14.28 9.75
C ALA A 65 17.52 -12.79 10.13
N VAL A 66 16.43 -12.09 9.80
CA VAL A 66 16.25 -10.68 10.18
C VAL A 66 15.98 -10.54 11.68
N ARG A 67 15.20 -11.44 12.28
CA ARG A 67 14.97 -11.45 13.74
C ARG A 67 16.29 -11.63 14.49
N GLU A 68 17.12 -12.58 14.07
CA GLU A 68 18.40 -12.85 14.71
C GLU A 68 19.35 -11.63 14.62
N ALA A 69 19.44 -10.99 13.46
CA ALA A 69 20.25 -9.78 13.28
C ALA A 69 19.77 -8.59 14.13
N LEU A 70 18.45 -8.43 14.31
CA LEU A 70 17.87 -7.37 15.14
C LEU A 70 18.05 -7.62 16.63
N THR A 71 17.90 -8.87 17.08
CA THR A 71 18.14 -9.27 18.48
C THR A 71 19.62 -9.17 18.84
N ALA A 72 20.52 -9.67 18.00
CA ALA A 72 21.97 -9.54 18.22
C ALA A 72 22.40 -8.05 18.30
N ARG A 73 21.80 -7.19 17.49
CA ARG A 73 22.06 -5.74 17.53
C ARG A 73 21.47 -5.06 18.77
N SER A 74 20.27 -5.47 19.22
CA SER A 74 19.69 -4.92 20.44
C SER A 74 20.55 -5.24 21.67
N ASP A 75 21.12 -6.44 21.71
CA ASP A 75 21.95 -6.90 22.82
C ASP A 75 23.30 -6.16 22.84
N GLY A 76 23.93 -5.97 21.66
CA GLY A 76 25.13 -5.15 21.53
C GLY A 76 24.89 -3.65 21.84
N ALA A 77 23.73 -3.11 21.45
CA ALA A 77 23.35 -1.74 21.76
C ALA A 77 22.97 -1.53 23.24
N ALA A 78 22.47 -2.56 23.92
CA ALA A 78 22.23 -2.55 25.36
C ALA A 78 23.58 -2.57 26.12
N ALA A 79 24.51 -3.43 25.71
CA ALA A 79 25.85 -3.50 26.28
C ALA A 79 26.64 -2.19 26.12
N ALA A 80 26.57 -1.54 24.96
CA ALA A 80 27.22 -0.25 24.70
C ALA A 80 26.64 0.92 25.53
N ARG A 81 25.36 0.85 25.92
CA ARG A 81 24.74 1.87 26.78
C ARG A 81 25.16 1.72 28.24
N VAL A 82 25.33 0.49 28.72
CA VAL A 82 25.75 0.20 30.10
C VAL A 82 27.19 0.64 30.35
N THR A 83 28.08 0.44 29.37
CA THR A 83 29.48 0.90 29.48
C THR A 83 29.62 2.41 29.35
N ALA A 84 28.79 3.08 28.54
CA ALA A 84 28.81 4.54 28.41
C ALA A 84 28.28 5.30 29.65
N THR A 85 27.42 4.66 30.46
CA THR A 85 26.94 5.24 31.74
C THR A 85 27.86 4.98 32.92
N ALA A 86 28.85 4.07 32.79
CA ALA A 86 29.79 3.73 33.85
C ALA A 86 31.04 4.64 33.89
N ASP A 87 31.27 5.43 32.85
CA ASP A 87 32.45 6.31 32.68
C ASP A 87 32.18 7.78 33.08
N LYS A 88 31.02 8.08 33.68
CA LYS A 88 30.64 9.42 34.17
C LYS A 88 30.36 9.39 35.66
#